data_AF-A0A8T7CWP6-F1
#
_entry.id   AF-A0A8T7CWP6-F1
#
_cell.length_a   1.000
_cell.length_b   1.000
_cell.length_c   1.000
_cell.angle_alpha   90.00
_cell.angle_beta   90.00
_cell.angle_gamma   90.00
#
_symmetry.space_group_name_H-M   'P 1'
#
loop_
_entity.id
_entity.type
_entity.pdbx_description
1 polymer ?
#
loop_
_entity_poly.entity_id
_entity_poly.type
_entity_poly.pdbx_seq_one_letter_code
_entity_poly.pdbx_strand_id
1 'polypeptide(L)'
;MITNLFQGIGYFMRGLGLIRKPGIRMYVLVPLTINVLLFGGAIYFGYSEFISIVNDYLPAEDGWFGWLRWIVIPIFFIAALVIVFFTFGMIANLISSPFNSLLAAAVEKHLTGSLPENNSSWKAVLISIIPIMLAELRKMAYYLLITVPFLILFIIPVVNIIAPFLWM
;
A
#
# COMPACT_ATOMS: atom_id res chain seq x y z
N MET A 1 -0.54 -12.71 -29.12
CA MET A 1 0.91 -12.46 -29.34
C MET A 1 1.10 -10.97 -29.49
N ILE A 2 1.83 -10.31 -28.59
CA ILE A 2 2.19 -8.89 -28.73
C ILE A 2 3.31 -8.84 -29.77
N THR A 3 2.95 -8.72 -31.05
CA THR A 3 3.91 -8.76 -32.17
C THR A 3 4.68 -7.45 -32.36
N ASN A 4 4.36 -6.39 -31.61
CA ASN A 4 5.06 -5.11 -31.69
C ASN A 4 5.03 -4.33 -30.36
N LEU A 5 6.20 -4.09 -29.77
CA LEU A 5 6.35 -3.36 -28.50
C LEU A 5 5.77 -1.93 -28.59
N PHE A 6 5.92 -1.29 -29.75
CA PHE A 6 5.36 0.02 -30.06
C PHE A 6 3.82 0.05 -30.10
N GLN A 7 3.18 -1.06 -30.51
CA GLN A 7 1.71 -1.16 -30.43
C GLN A 7 1.26 -1.28 -28.97
N GLY A 8 2.01 -2.00 -28.12
CA GLY A 8 1.75 -2.12 -26.69
C GLY A 8 1.72 -0.76 -25.97
N ILE A 9 2.71 0.10 -26.23
CA ILE A 9 2.76 1.48 -25.69
C ILE A 9 1.56 2.31 -26.17
N GLY A 10 1.15 2.12 -27.43
CA GLY A 10 -0.04 2.77 -27.99
C GLY A 10 -1.33 2.44 -27.23
N TYR A 11 -1.49 1.20 -26.75
CA TYR A 11 -2.64 0.81 -25.92
C TYR A 11 -2.63 1.46 -24.54
N PHE A 12 -1.46 1.61 -23.91
CA PHE A 12 -1.34 2.34 -22.64
C PHE A 12 -1.77 3.81 -22.77
N MET A 13 -1.29 4.50 -23.81
CA MET A 13 -1.66 5.90 -24.07
C MET A 13 -3.16 6.06 -24.39
N ARG A 14 -3.75 5.10 -25.13
CA ARG A 14 -5.21 5.06 -25.33
C ARG A 14 -5.97 4.86 -24.01
N GLY A 15 -5.46 4.00 -23.12
CA GLY A 15 -5.98 3.78 -21.77
C GLY A 15 -6.05 5.06 -20.94
N LEU A 16 -5.00 5.88 -20.98
CA LEU A 16 -4.97 7.20 -20.31
C LEU A 16 -6.04 8.18 -20.82
N GLY A 17 -6.49 8.03 -22.07
CA GLY A 17 -7.64 8.79 -22.59
C GLY A 17 -8.98 8.28 -22.04
N LEU A 18 -9.10 6.97 -21.83
CA LEU A 18 -10.33 6.31 -21.39
C LEU A 18 -10.68 6.59 -19.93
N ILE A 19 -9.68 6.72 -19.05
CA ILE A 19 -9.91 7.01 -17.62
C ILE A 19 -10.71 8.30 -17.36
N ARG A 20 -10.70 9.26 -18.30
CA ARG A 20 -11.43 10.53 -18.19
C ARG A 20 -12.88 10.45 -18.69
N LYS A 21 -13.26 9.36 -19.38
CA LYS A 21 -14.60 9.23 -19.98
C LYS A 21 -15.69 9.12 -18.91
N PRO A 22 -16.88 9.70 -19.16
CA PRO A 22 -18.03 9.52 -18.28
C PRO A 22 -18.39 8.03 -18.20
N GLY A 23 -18.70 7.55 -17.01
CA GLY A 23 -18.90 6.12 -16.74
C GLY A 23 -17.64 5.38 -16.30
N ILE A 24 -16.44 5.77 -16.74
CA ILE A 24 -15.16 5.13 -16.34
C ILE A 24 -14.49 5.89 -15.19
N ARG A 25 -14.54 7.24 -15.22
CA ARG A 25 -13.84 8.11 -14.26
C ARG A 25 -14.10 7.82 -12.78
N MET A 26 -15.28 7.32 -12.42
CA MET A 26 -15.63 7.04 -11.03
C MET A 26 -14.81 5.88 -10.46
N TYR A 27 -14.53 4.86 -11.27
CA TYR A 27 -13.71 3.70 -10.87
C TYR A 27 -12.23 4.06 -10.63
N VAL A 28 -11.79 5.21 -11.12
CA VAL A 28 -10.45 5.76 -10.88
C VAL A 28 -10.45 6.74 -9.70
N LEU A 29 -11.46 7.60 -9.64
CA LEU A 29 -11.55 8.65 -8.61
C LEU A 29 -11.82 8.09 -7.22
N VAL A 30 -12.65 7.04 -7.07
CA VAL A 30 -12.95 6.47 -5.75
C VAL A 30 -11.69 5.91 -5.06
N PRO A 31 -10.90 4.99 -5.66
CA PRO A 31 -9.65 4.51 -5.05
C PRO A 31 -8.67 5.65 -4.78
N LEU A 32 -8.54 6.58 -5.72
CA LEU A 32 -7.63 7.71 -5.57
C LEU A 32 -8.00 8.56 -4.35
N THR A 33 -9.30 8.84 -4.18
CA THR A 33 -9.79 9.66 -3.07
C THR A 33 -9.57 8.94 -1.74
N ILE A 34 -9.88 7.64 -1.67
CA ILE A 34 -9.63 6.82 -0.48
C ILE A 34 -8.13 6.84 -0.13
N ASN A 35 -7.25 6.65 -1.12
CA ASN A 35 -5.81 6.69 -0.92
C ASN A 35 -5.31 8.05 -0.44
N VAL A 36 -5.78 9.15 -1.04
CA VAL A 36 -5.41 10.51 -0.62
C VAL A 36 -5.84 10.79 0.82
N LEU A 37 -7.07 10.41 1.18
CA LEU A 37 -7.58 10.59 2.54
C LEU A 37 -6.80 9.73 3.55
N LEU A 38 -6.53 8.47 3.22
CA LEU A 38 -5.81 7.55 4.08
C LEU A 38 -4.34 8.00 4.26
N PHE A 39 -3.68 8.38 3.18
CA PHE A 39 -2.30 8.89 3.22
C PHE A 39 -2.18 10.21 3.96
N GLY A 40 -3.06 11.16 3.63
CA GLY A 40 -3.08 12.47 4.30
C GLY A 40 -3.37 12.33 5.80
N GLY A 41 -4.32 11.48 6.16
CA GLY A 41 -4.62 11.17 7.56
C GLY A 41 -3.45 10.50 8.29
N ALA A 42 -2.79 9.53 7.64
CA ALA A 42 -1.63 8.85 8.20
C ALA A 42 -0.43 9.79 8.40
N ILE A 43 -0.18 10.71 7.46
CA ILE A 43 0.86 11.74 7.63
C ILE A 43 0.51 12.68 8.76
N TYR A 44 -0.73 13.18 8.80
CA TYR A 44 -1.17 14.11 9.84
C TYR A 44 -1.02 13.50 11.24
N PHE A 45 -1.54 12.28 11.42
CA PHE A 45 -1.44 11.55 12.69
C PHE A 45 0.02 11.17 13.00
N GLY A 46 0.76 10.68 12.02
CA GLY A 46 2.17 10.31 12.18
C GLY A 46 3.04 11.50 12.58
N TYR A 47 2.77 12.69 12.04
CA TYR A 47 3.47 13.91 12.41
C TYR A 47 3.13 14.39 13.82
N SER A 48 1.85 14.35 14.22
CA SER A 48 1.45 14.75 15.58
C SER A 48 2.05 13.83 16.64
N GLU A 49 2.01 12.50 16.41
CA GLU A 49 2.63 11.53 17.31
C GLU A 49 4.15 11.67 17.34
N PHE A 50 4.77 11.92 16.18
CA PHE A 50 6.22 12.15 16.10
C PHE A 50 6.65 13.33 16.97
N ILE A 51 5.96 14.47 16.89
CA ILE A 51 6.27 15.63 17.73
C ILE A 51 6.08 15.29 19.21
N SER A 52 4.98 14.60 19.58
CA SER A 52 4.76 14.21 20.98
C SER A 52 5.92 13.36 21.49
N ILE A 53 6.29 12.30 20.76
CA ILE A 53 7.39 11.41 21.14
C ILE A 53 8.71 12.18 21.29
N VAL A 54 9.00 13.10 20.35
CA VAL A 54 10.20 13.94 20.39
C VAL A 54 10.22 14.91 21.58
N ASN A 55 9.06 15.37 22.05
CA ASN A 55 8.98 16.26 23.20
C ASN A 55 8.93 15.51 24.53
N ASP A 56 8.32 14.32 24.56
CA ASP A 56 8.12 13.53 25.78
C ASP A 56 9.37 12.70 26.15
N TYR A 57 10.09 12.17 25.15
CA TYR A 57 11.16 11.18 25.39
C TYR A 57 12.57 11.67 25.06
N LEU A 58 12.73 12.68 24.21
CA LEU A 58 14.07 13.19 23.89
C LEU A 58 14.48 14.29 24.89
N PRO A 59 15.79 14.44 25.17
CA PRO A 59 16.29 15.51 26.02
C PRO A 59 15.87 16.90 25.54
N ALA A 60 15.73 17.84 26.48
CA ALA A 60 15.49 19.24 26.17
C ALA A 60 16.56 19.78 25.22
N GLU A 61 16.17 20.66 24.29
CA GLU A 61 17.06 21.23 23.27
C GLU A 61 18.26 21.95 23.88
N ASP A 62 18.03 22.68 24.97
CA ASP A 62 19.01 23.51 25.66
C ASP A 62 19.90 22.70 26.63
N GLY A 63 19.57 21.42 26.83
CA GLY A 63 20.29 20.54 27.74
C GLY A 63 21.61 20.06 27.15
N TRP A 64 22.51 19.59 28.02
CA TRP A 64 23.79 18.99 27.61
C TRP A 64 23.64 17.85 26.58
N PHE A 65 22.52 17.11 26.62
CA PHE A 65 22.19 16.04 25.67
C PHE A 65 21.32 16.48 24.49
N GLY A 66 21.07 17.77 24.29
CA GLY A 66 20.23 18.28 23.19
C GLY A 66 20.75 17.92 21.80
N TRP A 67 22.07 17.73 21.65
CA TRP A 67 22.70 17.27 20.40
C TRP A 67 22.20 15.88 19.95
N LEU A 68 21.71 15.03 20.86
CA LEU A 68 21.17 13.72 20.52
C LEU A 68 19.93 13.84 19.60
N ARG A 69 19.17 14.93 19.73
CA ARG A 69 17.99 15.21 18.89
C ARG A 69 18.36 15.27 17.41
N TRP A 70 19.50 15.89 17.08
CA TRP A 70 19.99 16.00 15.71
C TRP A 70 20.33 14.64 15.06
N ILE A 71 20.59 13.60 15.85
CA ILE A 71 20.88 12.25 15.36
C ILE A 71 19.60 11.40 15.34
N VAL A 72 18.85 11.41 16.43
CA VAL A 72 17.67 10.56 16.60
C VAL A 72 16.54 10.97 15.65
N ILE A 73 16.30 12.28 15.46
CA ILE A 73 15.23 12.78 14.60
C ILE A 73 15.38 12.29 13.14
N PRO A 74 16.53 12.47 12.45
CA PRO A 74 16.69 11.95 11.10
C PRO A 74 16.56 10.43 10.99
N ILE A 75 17.12 9.68 11.94
CA ILE A 75 17.01 8.20 11.95
C ILE A 75 15.55 7.78 12.07
N PHE A 76 14.82 8.38 13.00
CA PHE A 76 13.41 8.08 13.20
C PHE A 76 12.57 8.50 11.98
N PHE A 77 12.87 9.65 11.38
CA PHE A 77 12.19 10.12 10.17
C PHE A 77 12.41 9.16 9.00
N ILE A 78 13.63 8.68 8.78
CA ILE A 78 13.95 7.67 7.75
C ILE A 78 13.21 6.36 8.04
N ALA A 79 13.24 5.88 9.29
CA ALA A 79 12.52 4.67 9.69
C ALA A 79 11.01 4.80 9.47
N ALA A 80 10.42 5.94 9.86
CA ALA A 80 9.01 6.25 9.62
C ALA A 80 8.69 6.30 8.12
N LEU A 81 9.54 6.92 7.29
CA LEU A 81 9.41 6.94 5.83
C LEU A 81 9.36 5.53 5.24
N VAL A 82 10.27 4.66 5.67
CA VAL A 82 10.33 3.25 5.24
C VAL A 82 9.05 2.52 5.65
N ILE A 83 8.66 2.61 6.92
CA ILE A 83 7.45 1.95 7.44
C ILE A 83 6.20 2.44 6.70
N VAL A 84 6.05 3.76 6.54
CA VAL A 84 4.92 4.37 5.84
C VAL A 84 4.93 3.93 4.38
N PHE A 85 6.08 3.97 3.68
CA PHE A 85 6.16 3.57 2.28
C PHE A 85 5.69 2.13 2.05
N PHE A 86 6.21 1.17 2.83
CA PHE A 86 5.83 -0.24 2.69
C PHE A 86 4.40 -0.51 3.13
N THR A 87 3.99 0.01 4.29
CA THR A 87 2.64 -0.24 4.85
C THR A 87 1.57 0.43 4.01
N PHE A 88 1.78 1.70 3.63
CA PHE A 88 0.84 2.43 2.79
C PHE A 88 0.76 1.82 1.40
N GLY A 89 1.89 1.48 0.76
CA GLY A 89 1.88 0.83 -0.55
C GLY A 89 1.09 -0.47 -0.54
N MET A 90 1.22 -1.25 0.54
CA MET A 90 0.45 -2.47 0.74
C MET A 90 -1.05 -2.19 0.88
N ILE A 91 -1.44 -1.27 1.76
CA ILE A 91 -2.84 -0.89 1.99
C ILE A 91 -3.47 -0.30 0.73
N ALA A 92 -2.77 0.60 0.04
CA ALA A 92 -3.23 1.26 -1.17
C ALA A 92 -3.50 0.27 -2.30
N ASN A 93 -2.59 -0.69 -2.50
CA ASN A 93 -2.79 -1.77 -3.48
C ASN A 93 -3.93 -2.69 -3.09
N LEU A 94 -4.04 -3.04 -1.80
CA LEU A 94 -5.11 -3.87 -1.28
C LEU A 94 -6.48 -3.21 -1.53
N ILE A 95 -6.61 -1.91 -1.22
CA ILE A 95 -7.82 -1.12 -1.46
C ILE A 95 -8.12 -0.99 -2.95
N SER A 96 -7.11 -0.81 -3.80
CA SER A 96 -7.29 -0.55 -5.24
C SER A 96 -7.60 -1.81 -6.05
N SER A 97 -7.15 -2.99 -5.61
CA SER A 97 -7.39 -4.29 -6.24
C SER A 97 -8.84 -4.53 -6.72
N PRO A 98 -9.88 -4.37 -5.88
CA PRO A 98 -11.27 -4.56 -6.30
C PRO A 98 -11.77 -3.51 -7.30
N PHE A 99 -11.19 -2.32 -7.32
CA PHE A 99 -11.57 -1.28 -8.27
C PHE A 99 -10.89 -1.46 -9.62
N ASN A 100 -9.69 -2.06 -9.65
CA ASN A 100 -9.01 -2.39 -10.89
C ASN A 100 -9.82 -3.36 -11.76
N SER A 101 -10.50 -4.34 -11.15
CA SER A 101 -11.38 -5.27 -11.88
C SER A 101 -12.65 -4.58 -12.40
N LEU A 102 -13.26 -3.72 -11.59
CA LEU A 102 -14.41 -2.89 -11.99
C LEU A 102 -14.05 -1.90 -13.12
N LEU A 103 -12.88 -1.29 -13.04
CA LEU A 103 -12.34 -0.40 -14.06
C LEU A 103 -12.16 -1.15 -15.39
N ALA A 104 -11.58 -2.36 -15.34
CA ALA A 104 -11.41 -3.19 -16.52
C ALA A 104 -12.75 -3.53 -17.19
N ALA A 105 -13.75 -3.95 -16.41
CA ALA A 105 -15.10 -4.23 -16.91
C ALA A 105 -15.78 -2.98 -17.51
N ALA A 106 -15.59 -1.81 -16.91
CA ALA A 106 -16.13 -0.55 -17.42
C ALA A 106 -15.46 -0.12 -18.73
N VAL A 107 -14.15 -0.32 -18.86
CA VAL A 107 -13.39 -0.07 -20.08
C VAL A 107 -13.82 -1.03 -21.18
N GLU A 108 -13.98 -2.31 -20.88
CA GLU A 108 -14.46 -3.32 -21.83
C GLU A 108 -15.84 -2.95 -22.36
N LYS A 109 -16.80 -2.68 -21.47
CA LYS A 109 -18.14 -2.22 -21.85
C LYS A 109 -18.11 -0.99 -22.75
N HIS A 110 -17.20 -0.04 -22.49
CA HIS A 110 -17.07 1.16 -23.32
C HIS A 110 -16.52 0.88 -24.72
N LEU A 111 -15.73 -0.17 -24.90
CA LEU A 111 -15.11 -0.54 -26.17
C LEU A 111 -15.96 -1.52 -26.99
N THR A 112 -16.64 -2.48 -26.35
CA THR A 112 -17.42 -3.53 -27.02
C THR A 112 -18.92 -3.24 -27.08
N GLY A 113 -19.44 -2.35 -26.22
CA GLY A 113 -20.87 -2.03 -26.12
C GLY A 113 -21.71 -3.11 -25.41
N SER A 114 -21.13 -4.27 -25.11
CA SER A 114 -21.72 -5.36 -24.34
C SER A 114 -21.20 -5.37 -22.90
N LEU A 115 -22.04 -5.79 -21.95
CA LEU A 115 -21.59 -6.07 -20.59
C LEU A 115 -20.73 -7.35 -20.61
N PRO A 116 -19.59 -7.41 -19.90
CA PRO A 116 -18.88 -8.67 -19.71
C PRO A 116 -19.82 -9.70 -19.05
N GLU A 117 -19.72 -10.97 -19.46
CA GLU A 117 -20.56 -12.07 -18.96
C GLU A 117 -20.57 -12.17 -17.42
N ASN A 118 -19.48 -11.71 -16.79
CA ASN A 118 -19.40 -11.55 -15.36
C ASN A 118 -20.05 -10.23 -14.93
N ASN A 119 -21.34 -10.31 -14.56
CA ASN A 119 -22.19 -9.22 -14.11
C ASN A 119 -21.63 -8.55 -12.84
N SER A 120 -20.61 -7.72 -13.03
CA SER A 120 -19.84 -7.05 -11.98
C SER A 120 -20.59 -5.83 -11.49
N SER A 121 -21.74 -6.07 -10.85
CA SER A 121 -22.49 -5.03 -10.18
C SER A 121 -21.64 -4.45 -9.05
N TRP A 122 -21.57 -3.12 -8.94
CA TRP A 122 -20.83 -2.44 -7.86
C TRP A 122 -21.14 -3.00 -6.46
N LYS A 123 -22.40 -3.41 -6.23
CA LYS A 123 -22.82 -4.05 -4.98
C LYS A 123 -22.17 -5.41 -4.77
N ALA A 124 -22.08 -6.25 -5.81
CA ALA A 124 -21.48 -7.58 -5.70
C ALA A 124 -19.98 -7.49 -5.39
N VAL A 125 -19.27 -6.51 -5.98
CA VAL A 125 -17.85 -6.26 -5.68
C VAL A 125 -17.69 -5.68 -4.28
N LEU A 126 -18.48 -4.68 -3.87
CA LEU A 126 -18.41 -4.14 -2.50
C LEU A 126 -18.67 -5.21 -1.43
N ILE A 127 -19.60 -6.14 -1.68
CA ILE A 127 -19.91 -7.24 -0.75
C ILE A 127 -18.76 -8.25 -0.69
N SER A 128 -18.05 -8.49 -1.81
CA SER A 128 -16.92 -9.43 -1.84
C SER A 128 -15.60 -8.82 -1.36
N ILE A 129 -15.46 -7.49 -1.30
CA ILE A 129 -14.25 -6.80 -0.81
C ILE A 129 -13.89 -7.23 0.61
N ILE A 130 -14.86 -7.17 1.55
CA ILE A 130 -14.61 -7.45 2.97
C ILE A 130 -14.07 -8.88 3.19
N PRO A 131 -14.70 -9.95 2.67
CA PRO A 131 -14.19 -11.30 2.85
C PRO A 131 -12.84 -11.53 2.14
N ILE A 132 -12.60 -10.91 0.98
CA ILE A 132 -11.29 -11.00 0.28
C ILE A 132 -10.19 -10.31 1.10
N MET A 133 -10.47 -9.12 1.63
CA MET A 133 -9.55 -8.40 2.52
C MET A 133 -9.23 -9.18 3.79
N LEU A 134 -10.25 -9.76 4.43
CA LEU A 134 -10.09 -10.60 5.62
C LEU A 134 -9.24 -11.85 5.32
N ALA A 135 -9.41 -12.47 4.15
CA ALA A 135 -8.59 -13.60 3.75
C ALA A 135 -7.12 -13.19 3.56
N GLU A 136 -6.85 -12.04 2.95
CA GLU A 136 -5.50 -11.55 2.74
C GLU A 136 -4.82 -11.12 4.06
N LEU A 137 -5.56 -10.44 4.94
CA LEU A 137 -5.11 -10.12 6.30
C LEU A 137 -4.80 -11.38 7.12
N ARG A 138 -5.59 -12.45 6.97
CA ARG A 138 -5.30 -13.74 7.62
C ARG A 138 -4.01 -14.36 7.12
N LYS A 139 -3.74 -14.31 5.80
CA LYS A 139 -2.46 -14.78 5.25
C LYS A 139 -1.30 -13.96 5.79
N MET A 140 -1.43 -12.63 5.82
CA MET A 140 -0.41 -11.74 6.36
C MET A 140 -0.16 -12.01 7.85
N ALA A 141 -1.21 -12.18 8.65
CA ALA A 141 -1.10 -12.54 10.06
C ALA A 141 -0.43 -13.91 10.23
N TYR A 142 -0.75 -14.90 9.38
CA TYR A 142 -0.11 -16.21 9.38
C TYR A 142 1.39 -16.13 9.05
N TYR A 143 1.75 -15.37 8.00
CA TYR A 143 3.16 -15.14 7.64
C TYR A 143 3.92 -14.39 8.72
N LEU A 144 3.29 -13.37 9.33
CA LEU A 144 3.88 -12.64 10.44
C LEU A 144 4.13 -13.56 11.64
N LEU A 145 3.13 -14.38 11.99
CA LEU A 145 3.22 -15.32 13.11
C LEU A 145 4.33 -16.37 12.89
N ILE A 146 4.50 -16.85 11.65
CA ILE A 146 5.62 -17.72 11.28
C ILE A 146 6.95 -16.99 11.35
N THR A 147 6.99 -15.71 10.96
CA THR A 147 8.21 -14.89 10.89
C THR A 147 8.78 -14.54 12.26
N VAL A 148 7.94 -14.29 13.27
CA VAL A 148 8.40 -13.85 14.61
C VAL A 148 9.44 -14.79 15.24
N PRO A 149 9.26 -16.14 15.29
CA PRO A 149 10.29 -17.06 15.75
C PRO A 149 11.63 -16.92 15.02
N PHE A 150 11.62 -16.66 13.71
CA PHE A 150 12.86 -16.46 12.95
C PHE A 150 13.51 -15.11 13.24
N LEU A 151 12.72 -14.08 13.56
CA LEU A 151 13.24 -12.78 13.97
C LEU A 151 14.01 -12.88 15.30
N ILE A 152 13.60 -13.79 16.19
CA ILE A 152 14.33 -14.11 17.43
C ILE A 152 15.69 -14.77 17.10
N LEU A 153 15.78 -15.62 16.06
CA LEU A 153 17.05 -16.23 15.64
C LEU A 153 18.10 -15.20 15.17
N PHE A 154 17.67 -14.04 14.66
CA PHE A 154 18.58 -12.94 14.30
C PHE A 154 19.22 -12.24 15.49
N ILE A 155 18.65 -12.37 16.70
CA ILE A 155 19.21 -11.79 17.93
C ILE A 155 20.37 -12.63 18.46
N ILE A 156 20.41 -13.94 18.14
CA ILE A 156 21.45 -14.86 18.61
C ILE A 156 22.69 -14.73 17.69
N PRO A 157 23.85 -14.28 18.21
CA PRO A 157 25.08 -14.21 17.44
C PRO A 157 25.46 -15.59 16.86
N VAL A 158 26.06 -15.64 15.67
CA VAL A 158 26.40 -16.87 14.91
C VAL A 158 25.18 -17.54 14.24
N VAL A 159 24.04 -17.64 14.93
CA VAL A 159 22.80 -18.21 14.38
C VAL A 159 22.19 -17.28 13.32
N ASN A 160 22.37 -15.96 13.47
CA ASN A 160 21.95 -14.95 12.49
C ASN A 160 22.53 -15.15 11.08
N ILE A 161 23.68 -15.83 10.93
CA ILE A 161 24.29 -16.14 9.62
C ILE A 161 23.50 -17.23 8.88
N ILE A 162 22.92 -18.16 9.63
CA ILE A 162 22.18 -19.32 9.09
C ILE A 162 20.68 -19.01 8.97
N ALA A 163 20.18 -18.04 9.74
CA ALA A 163 18.78 -17.62 9.75
C ALA A 163 18.18 -17.28 8.37
N PRO A 164 18.89 -16.59 7.44
CA PRO A 164 18.38 -16.32 6.09
C PRO A 164 18.15 -17.59 5.25
N PHE A 165 18.92 -18.66 5.51
CA PHE A 165 18.82 -19.92 4.75
C PHE A 165 17.68 -20.82 5.24
N LEU A 166 17.22 -20.62 6.48
CA LEU A 166 16.05 -21.33 7.03
C LEU A 166 14.72 -20.83 6.44
N TRP A 167 14.75 -19.75 5.65
CA TRP A 167 13.60 -19.14 4.98
C TRP A 167 13.41 -19.57 3.52
N MET A 168 14.41 -20.21 2.90
CA MET A 168 14.31 -20.77 1.54
C MET A 168 13.63 -22.14 1.55
#